data_AF-V2UYJ5-F1
#
_entry.id   AF-V2UYJ5-F1
#
_cell.length_a   1.000
_cell.length_b   1.000
_cell.length_c   1.000
_cell.angle_alpha   90.00
_cell.angle_beta   90.00
_cell.angle_gamma   90.00
#
_symmetry.space_group_name_H-M   'P 1'
#
loop_
_entity.id
_entity.type
_entity.pdbx_description
1 polymer ?
#
loop_
_entity_poly.entity_id
_entity_poly.type
_entity_poly.pdbx_seq_one_letter_code
_entity_poly.pdbx_strand_id
1 'polypeptide(L)'
;MKKLIMAILLSIAVPAIAQAKPATCQIEDSGKTIYKGKCNFDPQGNGSFYISHPSFAKKLNFEGIMVWIESKDQAVVQATKLSGGASTWGEATRSQKEKACWVGDWFKVCTWAQ
;
A
#
# COMPACT_ATOMS: atom_id res chain seq x y z
N MET A 1 16.76 48.37 32.46
CA MET A 1 16.83 46.89 32.55
C MET A 1 15.55 46.32 31.94
N LYS A 2 15.61 45.76 30.72
CA LYS A 2 14.41 45.28 29.99
C LYS A 2 14.49 43.76 29.92
N LYS A 3 13.62 43.08 30.68
CA LYS A 3 13.59 41.62 30.80
C LYS A 3 13.00 41.03 29.50
N LEU A 4 13.82 40.32 28.74
CA LEU A 4 13.37 39.52 27.60
C LEU A 4 12.73 38.23 28.13
N ILE A 5 11.40 38.16 28.10
CA ILE A 5 10.66 36.92 28.38
C ILE A 5 10.63 36.13 27.07
N MET A 6 11.52 35.14 26.97
CA MET A 6 11.60 34.23 25.84
C MET A 6 10.54 33.14 26.03
N ALA A 7 9.38 33.30 25.38
CA ALA A 7 8.30 32.32 25.42
C ALA A 7 8.69 31.11 24.55
N ILE A 8 8.94 29.97 25.19
CA ILE A 8 9.20 28.69 24.53
C ILE A 8 7.85 28.14 24.04
N LEU A 9 7.63 28.20 22.73
CA LEU A 9 6.51 27.54 22.06
C LEU A 9 6.79 26.03 21.98
N LEU A 10 6.25 25.27 22.94
CA LEU A 10 6.21 23.81 22.86
C LEU A 10 5.30 23.40 21.69
N SER A 11 5.92 22.97 20.59
CA SER A 11 5.22 22.42 19.43
C SER A 11 4.79 20.99 19.74
N ILE A 12 3.53 20.79 20.09
CA ILE A 12 2.97 19.45 20.31
C ILE A 12 2.78 18.82 18.93
N ALA A 13 3.70 17.93 18.52
CA ALA A 13 3.54 17.15 17.30
C ALA A 13 2.42 16.12 17.50
N VAL A 14 1.25 16.39 16.93
CA VAL A 14 0.15 15.41 16.89
C VAL A 14 0.51 14.35 15.85
N PRO A 15 0.61 13.06 16.22
CA PRO A 15 0.85 12.01 15.23
C PRO A 15 -0.35 11.95 14.30
N ALA A 16 -0.11 12.18 13.00
CA ALA A 16 -1.13 12.02 11.98
C ALA A 16 -1.47 10.54 11.88
N ILE A 17 -2.70 10.16 12.26
CA ILE A 17 -3.22 8.83 12.02
C ILE A 17 -3.38 8.70 10.50
N ALA A 18 -2.57 7.85 9.89
CA ALA A 18 -2.68 7.52 8.48
C ALA A 18 -4.04 6.84 8.24
N GLN A 19 -4.96 7.58 7.64
CA GLN A 19 -6.27 7.07 7.27
C GLN A 19 -6.20 6.43 5.88
N ALA A 20 -6.83 5.27 5.71
CA ALA A 20 -6.99 4.63 4.41
C ALA A 20 -7.68 5.58 3.42
N LYS A 21 -7.12 5.68 2.21
CA LYS A 21 -7.56 6.57 1.13
C LYS A 21 -8.24 5.77 0.02
N PRO A 22 -9.26 6.33 -0.65
CA PRO A 22 -9.84 5.67 -1.82
C PRO A 22 -8.81 5.61 -2.96
N ALA A 23 -8.79 4.49 -3.66
CA ALA A 23 -7.94 4.26 -4.82
C ALA A 23 -8.67 3.38 -5.84
N THR A 24 -8.12 3.34 -7.06
CA THR A 24 -8.43 2.29 -8.02
C THR A 24 -7.30 1.27 -7.98
N CYS A 25 -7.63 -0.01 -7.84
CA CYS A 25 -6.66 -1.10 -7.85
C CYS A 25 -6.88 -2.01 -9.06
N GLN A 26 -5.79 -2.60 -9.56
CA GLN A 26 -5.81 -3.71 -10.50
C GLN A 26 -4.86 -4.81 -10.00
N ILE A 27 -5.34 -6.05 -10.00
CA ILE A 27 -4.57 -7.22 -9.61
C ILE A 27 -4.60 -8.19 -10.79
N GLU A 28 -3.41 -8.61 -11.23
CA GLU A 28 -3.23 -9.63 -12.22
C GLU A 28 -2.56 -10.86 -11.63
N ASP A 29 -3.02 -12.01 -12.08
CA ASP A 29 -2.44 -13.33 -11.81
C ASP A 29 -2.26 -14.03 -13.15
N SER A 30 -1.04 -14.48 -13.42
CA SER A 30 -0.64 -15.24 -14.61
C SER A 30 -1.04 -14.52 -15.90
N GLY A 31 -0.84 -13.19 -15.93
CA GLY A 31 -1.18 -12.32 -17.06
C GLY A 31 -2.67 -11.99 -17.22
N LYS A 32 -3.55 -12.46 -16.33
CA LYS A 32 -4.99 -12.19 -16.37
C LYS A 32 -5.37 -11.20 -15.27
N THR A 33 -6.15 -10.17 -15.62
CA THR A 33 -6.76 -9.30 -14.62
C THR A 33 -7.83 -10.06 -13.85
N ILE A 34 -7.54 -10.40 -12.60
CA ILE A 34 -8.48 -11.04 -11.66
C ILE A 34 -9.28 -10.01 -10.87
N TYR A 35 -8.81 -8.77 -10.81
CA TYR A 35 -9.52 -7.67 -10.20
C TYR A 35 -9.17 -6.32 -10.84
N LYS A 36 -10.19 -5.48 -11.05
CA LYS A 36 -10.03 -4.05 -11.33
C LYS A 36 -11.20 -3.29 -10.75
N GLY A 37 -10.96 -2.29 -9.90
CA GLY A 37 -12.03 -1.56 -9.22
C GLY A 37 -11.56 -0.71 -8.05
N LYS A 38 -12.53 -0.19 -7.28
CA LYS A 38 -12.25 0.65 -6.11
C LYS A 38 -11.65 -0.18 -4.97
N CYS A 39 -10.64 0.34 -4.30
CA CYS A 39 -10.03 -0.26 -3.14
C CYS A 39 -9.70 0.81 -2.09
N ASN A 40 -9.45 0.36 -0.87
CA ASN A 40 -8.87 1.17 0.17
C ASN A 40 -7.35 1.02 0.08
N PHE A 41 -6.64 2.13 0.03
CA PHE A 41 -5.18 2.22 0.11
C PHE A 41 -4.78 2.71 1.49
N ASP A 42 -4.08 1.88 2.24
CA ASP A 42 -3.62 2.18 3.59
C ASP A 42 -2.08 2.32 3.62
N PRO A 43 -1.53 3.54 3.74
CA PRO A 43 -0.08 3.75 3.75
C PRO A 43 0.57 3.21 5.02
N GLN A 44 1.62 2.40 4.86
CA GLN A 44 2.33 1.73 5.97
C GLN A 44 3.70 2.38 6.29
N GLY A 45 4.02 3.52 5.66
CA GLY A 45 5.30 4.20 5.79
C GLY A 45 6.36 3.70 4.81
N ASN A 46 7.43 4.48 4.60
CA ASN A 46 8.48 4.24 3.60
C ASN A 46 7.97 4.01 2.16
N GLY A 47 6.75 4.50 1.86
CA GLY A 47 6.05 4.25 0.60
C GLY A 47 5.39 2.87 0.49
N SER A 48 5.62 1.95 1.44
CA SER A 48 4.89 0.69 1.58
C SER A 48 3.41 0.95 1.84
N PHE A 49 2.57 0.02 1.42
CA PHE A 49 1.13 0.18 1.54
C PHE A 49 0.39 -1.15 1.53
N TYR A 50 -0.79 -1.14 2.14
CA TYR A 50 -1.74 -2.23 2.13
C TYR A 50 -2.95 -1.83 1.29
N ILE A 51 -3.41 -2.71 0.39
CA ILE A 51 -4.69 -2.53 -0.32
C ILE A 51 -5.70 -3.57 0.14
N SER A 52 -6.92 -3.12 0.37
CA SER A 52 -8.04 -4.00 0.74
C SER A 52 -9.32 -3.58 0.05
N HIS A 53 -10.22 -4.55 -0.13
CA HIS A 53 -11.59 -4.29 -0.55
C HIS A 53 -12.48 -5.47 -0.15
N PRO A 54 -13.74 -5.27 0.27
CA PRO A 54 -14.63 -6.37 0.65
C PRO A 54 -14.82 -7.44 -0.43
N SER A 55 -14.60 -7.11 -1.70
CA SER A 55 -14.67 -8.10 -2.78
C SER A 55 -13.41 -8.96 -2.92
N PHE A 56 -12.26 -8.59 -2.34
CA PHE A 56 -11.07 -9.43 -2.37
C PHE A 56 -11.35 -10.74 -1.65
N ALA A 57 -11.89 -10.66 -0.43
CA ALA A 57 -12.30 -11.83 0.34
C ALA A 57 -13.31 -12.68 -0.45
N LYS A 58 -14.33 -12.04 -1.03
CA LYS A 58 -15.43 -12.73 -1.74
C LYS A 58 -15.03 -13.36 -3.08
N LYS A 59 -14.08 -12.77 -3.81
CA LYS A 59 -13.77 -13.17 -5.21
C LYS A 59 -12.40 -13.82 -5.36
N LEU A 60 -11.44 -13.42 -4.53
CA LEU A 60 -10.02 -13.76 -4.69
C LEU A 60 -9.45 -14.57 -3.51
N ASN A 61 -10.26 -14.79 -2.47
CA ASN A 61 -9.92 -15.61 -1.29
C ASN A 61 -8.73 -15.09 -0.46
N PHE A 62 -8.53 -13.76 -0.44
CA PHE A 62 -7.59 -13.06 0.45
C PHE A 62 -8.20 -11.75 0.95
N GLU A 63 -7.73 -11.24 2.09
CA GLU A 63 -8.23 -10.00 2.70
C GLU A 63 -7.71 -8.74 1.98
N GLY A 64 -6.45 -8.81 1.57
CA GLY A 64 -5.76 -7.71 0.95
C GLY A 64 -4.34 -8.07 0.54
N ILE A 65 -3.66 -7.09 -0.02
CA ILE A 65 -2.30 -7.22 -0.51
C ILE A 65 -1.44 -6.17 0.17
N MET A 66 -0.35 -6.62 0.77
CA MET A 66 0.70 -5.78 1.30
C MET A 66 1.83 -5.66 0.28
N VAL A 67 2.25 -4.44 0.01
CA VAL A 67 3.42 -4.12 -0.80
C VAL A 67 4.46 -3.48 0.10
N TRP A 68 5.52 -4.23 0.41
CA TRP A 68 6.64 -3.80 1.23
C TRP A 68 7.75 -3.23 0.36
N ILE A 69 7.94 -1.92 0.35
CA ILE A 69 9.04 -1.29 -0.38
C ILE A 69 10.34 -1.53 0.40
N GLU A 70 11.26 -2.26 -0.21
CA GLU A 70 12.57 -2.59 0.38
C GLU A 70 13.64 -1.59 -0.07
N SER A 71 13.57 -1.15 -1.32
CA SER A 71 14.51 -0.18 -1.89
C SER A 71 13.88 0.57 -3.07
N LYS A 72 14.67 1.42 -3.73
CA LYS A 72 14.19 2.18 -4.89
C LYS A 72 13.71 1.22 -5.97
N ASP A 73 12.44 1.36 -6.33
CA ASP A 73 11.75 0.57 -7.36
C ASP A 73 11.72 -0.95 -7.09
N GLN A 74 11.99 -1.40 -5.86
CA GLN A 74 11.89 -2.82 -5.46
C GLN A 74 10.99 -2.99 -4.24
N ALA A 75 10.17 -4.04 -4.26
CA ALA A 75 9.28 -4.39 -3.17
C ALA A 75 9.09 -5.90 -3.05
N VAL A 76 8.61 -6.36 -1.90
CA VAL A 76 8.05 -7.71 -1.70
C VAL A 76 6.54 -7.61 -1.55
N VAL A 77 5.82 -8.48 -2.25
CA VAL A 77 4.35 -8.51 -2.24
C VAL A 77 3.84 -9.73 -1.50
N GLN A 78 2.87 -9.50 -0.63
CA GLN A 78 2.24 -10.53 0.18
C GLN A 78 0.71 -10.41 0.10
N ALA A 79 0.00 -11.54 0.04
CA ALA A 79 -1.44 -11.58 0.20
C ALA A 79 -1.81 -12.01 1.62
N THR A 80 -2.61 -11.21 2.31
CA THR A 80 -3.13 -11.56 3.64
C THR A 80 -4.22 -12.62 3.50
N LYS A 81 -4.03 -13.76 4.18
CA LYS A 81 -4.99 -14.88 4.13
C LYS A 81 -6.20 -14.58 5.01
N LEU A 82 -7.38 -15.04 4.59
CA LEU A 82 -8.61 -14.96 5.39
C LEU A 82 -8.52 -15.72 6.73
N SER A 83 -7.63 -16.70 6.83
CA SER A 83 -7.39 -17.47 8.06
C SER A 83 -6.35 -16.84 8.99
N GLY A 84 -5.83 -15.66 8.65
CA GLY A 84 -4.73 -15.02 9.35
C GLY A 84 -3.35 -15.36 8.79
N GLY A 85 -2.40 -14.44 9.01
CA GLY A 85 -1.07 -14.46 8.40
C GLY A 85 -1.08 -14.08 6.92
N ALA A 86 0.05 -14.26 6.24
CA ALA A 86 0.21 -13.87 4.83
C ALA A 86 0.87 -14.99 4.00
N SER A 87 0.63 -14.94 2.69
CA SER A 87 1.37 -15.71 1.69
C SER A 87 2.25 -14.75 0.89
N THR A 88 3.56 -14.98 0.87
CA THR A 88 4.48 -14.18 0.06
C THR A 88 4.34 -14.58 -1.40
N TRP A 89 3.99 -13.62 -2.26
CA TRP A 89 3.94 -13.84 -3.72
C TRP A 89 5.32 -13.72 -4.36
N GLY A 90 6.17 -12.86 -3.80
CA GLY A 90 7.57 -12.70 -4.19
C GLY A 90 7.99 -11.24 -4.31
N GLU A 91 9.17 -11.06 -4.91
CA GLU A 91 9.69 -9.75 -5.27
C GLU A 91 8.88 -9.13 -6.42
N ALA A 92 8.83 -7.80 -6.45
CA ALA A 92 8.22 -7.03 -7.50
C ALA A 92 9.04 -5.77 -7.80
N THR A 93 9.17 -5.46 -9.08
CA THR A 93 9.81 -4.23 -9.55
C THR A 93 8.76 -3.20 -9.93
N ARG A 94 9.00 -1.94 -9.58
CA ARG A 94 8.13 -0.84 -9.99
C ARG A 94 8.19 -0.62 -11.50
N SER A 95 7.05 -0.66 -12.17
CA SER A 95 6.97 -0.43 -13.61
C SER A 95 7.43 0.99 -13.96
N GLN A 96 8.35 1.08 -14.93
CA GLN A 96 8.85 2.37 -15.42
C GLN A 96 7.85 3.04 -16.38
N LYS A 97 7.00 2.24 -17.04
CA LYS A 97 5.94 2.72 -17.94
C LYS A 97 4.70 3.18 -17.17
N GLU A 98 4.39 2.49 -16.07
CA GLU A 98 3.22 2.78 -15.26
C GLU A 98 3.57 2.74 -13.78
N LYS A 99 3.92 3.90 -13.22
CA LYS A 99 4.48 4.04 -11.87
C LYS A 99 3.53 3.65 -10.73
N ALA A 100 2.25 3.43 -11.04
CA ALA A 100 1.26 2.88 -10.12
C ALA A 100 1.39 1.36 -9.94
N CYS A 101 2.14 0.67 -10.80
CA CYS A 101 2.22 -0.79 -10.84
C CYS A 101 3.52 -1.36 -10.30
N TRP A 102 3.39 -2.45 -9.57
CA TRP A 102 4.44 -3.35 -9.13
C TRP A 102 4.28 -4.68 -9.87
N VAL A 103 5.34 -5.13 -10.53
CA VAL A 103 5.33 -6.29 -11.42
C VAL A 103 6.26 -7.35 -10.85
N GLY A 104 5.70 -8.52 -10.52
CA GLY A 104 6.46 -9.71 -10.17
C GLY A 104 6.44 -10.74 -11.30
N ASP A 105 6.98 -11.93 -11.04
CA ASP A 105 7.16 -12.99 -12.06
C ASP A 105 5.84 -13.44 -12.70
N TRP A 106 4.79 -13.59 -11.89
CA TRP A 106 3.49 -14.10 -12.31
C TRP A 106 2.33 -13.19 -11.91
N PHE A 107 2.59 -12.07 -11.23
CA PHE A 107 1.55 -11.16 -10.74
C PHE A 107 1.85 -9.70 -11.07
N LYS A 108 0.80 -8.89 -11.05
CA LYS A 108 0.92 -7.42 -11.10
C LYS A 108 -0.07 -6.78 -10.14
N VAL A 109 0.38 -5.78 -9.41
CA VAL A 109 -0.47 -4.99 -8.51
C VAL A 109 -0.33 -3.51 -8.88
N CYS A 110 -1.41 -2.91 -9.35
CA CYS A 110 -1.45 -1.48 -9.66
C CYS A 110 -2.38 -0.75 -8.71
N THR A 111 -1.97 0.44 -8.26
CA THR A 111 -2.79 1.29 -7.40
C THR A 111 -2.70 2.75 -7.85
N TRP A 112 -3.82 3.32 -8.28
CA TRP A 112 -3.95 4.72 -8.69
C TRP A 112 -4.78 5.49 -7.66
N ALA A 113 -4.28 6.64 -7.23
CA ALA A 113 -5.06 7.55 -6.38
C ALA A 113 -6.35 7.96 -7.11
N GLN A 114 -7.43 8.12 -6.35
CA GLN A 114 -8.69 8.68 -6.82
C GLN A 114 -8.78 10.18 -6.51
#